data_AF-W4G3U0-F1
#
_entry.id   AF-W4G3U0-F1
#
_cell.length_a   1.000
_cell.length_b   1.000
_cell.length_c   1.000
_cell.angle_alpha   90.00
_cell.angle_beta   90.00
_cell.angle_gamma   90.00
#
_symmetry.space_group_name_H-M   'P 1'
#
loop_
_entity.id
_entity.type
_entity.pdbx_description
1 polymer ?
#
loop_
_entity_poly.entity_id
_entity_poly.type
_entity_poly.pdbx_seq_one_letter_code
_entity_poly.pdbx_strand_id
1 'polypeptide(L)'
;MWTQWLWAVGCVVLGLLLQTALHDQHPHPGQTMCDARKLGLVVIGDHGSLGRGLLHALDTSSQAEFCGASVHIAAIGGDRGYIKHPHGLSWDHIRTLLNHTTIFHGSGLQQGDVTVAHRPMDDETSEQVEVDADDDGDDFQRRDKLRDVLGDLAAFGHYDKFIVVDCTSTASPSHVEDLALAKSLGMGLVLANIHVVAGPWATYASLVLDTTTKTKQSSLVAFEATVGKGLPVLSTIRRLQASGDHVTLVHGTFSDAVGHVLAEMEAGNSFGDAVTTVYENGWTDDDPRDDLTGLVLARKAVVISRHLGKQVAVKDVVVEGLIPRHMLNGTVASFFNVVGDLNEGYTVT
;
A
#
# COMPACT_ATOMS: atom_id res chain seq x y z
N MET A 1 16.30 16.11 -0.92
CA MET A 1 15.23 16.70 -1.76
C MET A 1 14.26 15.64 -2.32
N TRP A 2 14.68 14.39 -2.51
CA TRP A 2 13.89 13.29 -3.09
C TRP A 2 12.86 12.63 -2.17
N THR A 3 13.04 12.73 -0.85
CA THR A 3 12.02 12.33 0.11
C THR A 3 10.73 13.12 -0.10
N GLN A 4 10.76 14.42 -0.41
CA GLN A 4 9.57 15.28 -0.41
C GLN A 4 8.44 14.87 -1.40
N TRP A 5 8.70 14.10 -2.46
CA TRP A 5 7.66 13.66 -3.41
C TRP A 5 6.83 12.46 -2.92
N LEU A 6 7.44 11.51 -2.20
CA LEU A 6 6.72 10.43 -1.50
C LEU A 6 5.80 10.98 -0.40
N TRP A 7 6.11 12.18 0.11
CA TRP A 7 5.49 12.81 1.28
C TRP A 7 4.29 13.67 0.90
N ALA A 8 4.38 14.37 -0.23
CA ALA A 8 3.22 15.02 -0.85
C ALA A 8 2.21 13.97 -1.32
N VAL A 9 2.68 12.84 -1.86
CA VAL A 9 1.84 11.71 -2.27
C VAL A 9 1.12 11.11 -1.06
N GLY A 10 1.74 10.76 0.06
CA GLY A 10 1.02 10.16 1.21
C GLY A 10 -0.16 11.00 1.77
N CYS A 11 0.04 12.31 1.99
CA CYS A 11 -0.99 13.22 2.51
C CYS A 11 -2.07 13.56 1.47
N VAL A 12 -1.69 13.73 0.20
CA VAL A 12 -2.62 14.00 -0.90
C VAL A 12 -3.35 12.71 -1.33
N VAL A 13 -2.73 11.54 -1.16
CA VAL A 13 -3.33 10.22 -1.41
C VAL A 13 -4.41 9.95 -0.39
N LEU A 14 -4.13 9.99 0.92
CA LEU A 14 -5.18 9.74 1.91
C LEU A 14 -6.23 10.86 1.91
N GLY A 15 -5.79 12.11 1.78
CA GLY A 15 -6.66 13.29 1.67
C GLY A 15 -7.57 13.24 0.45
N LEU A 16 -7.06 13.04 -0.78
CA LEU A 16 -7.88 12.91 -1.99
C LEU A 16 -8.59 11.56 -2.08
N LEU A 17 -8.03 10.44 -1.61
CA LEU A 17 -8.75 9.16 -1.59
C LEU A 17 -9.99 9.26 -0.74
N LEU A 18 -9.86 9.83 0.45
CA LEU A 18 -10.96 9.99 1.36
C LEU A 18 -11.89 11.14 0.95
N GLN A 19 -11.34 12.28 0.51
CA GLN A 19 -12.12 13.44 0.09
C GLN A 19 -12.85 13.17 -1.24
N THR A 20 -12.28 12.45 -2.20
CA THR A 20 -12.98 12.15 -3.47
C THR A 20 -13.94 10.98 -3.35
N ALA A 21 -13.66 10.01 -2.48
CA ALA A 21 -14.65 8.98 -2.14
C ALA A 21 -15.85 9.54 -1.34
N LEU A 22 -15.71 10.72 -0.72
CA LEU A 22 -16.77 11.40 0.02
C LEU A 22 -17.43 12.58 -0.69
N HIS A 23 -16.70 13.38 -1.45
CA HIS A 23 -17.24 14.58 -2.10
C HIS A 23 -18.23 14.22 -3.21
N ASP A 24 -18.06 13.04 -3.83
CA ASP A 24 -19.00 12.50 -4.82
C ASP A 24 -20.23 11.81 -4.20
N GLN A 25 -20.34 11.76 -2.87
CA GLN A 25 -21.60 11.45 -2.18
C GLN A 25 -22.29 12.76 -1.79
N HIS A 26 -22.88 13.47 -2.76
CA HIS A 26 -23.89 14.48 -2.39
C HIS A 26 -25.05 13.83 -1.61
N PRO A 27 -25.66 14.57 -0.67
CA PRO A 27 -25.96 14.06 0.66
C PRO A 27 -27.27 13.28 0.68
N HIS A 28 -27.19 11.98 0.86
CA HIS A 28 -28.26 11.27 1.54
C HIS A 28 -27.95 11.26 3.04
N PRO A 29 -28.84 11.80 3.89
CA PRO A 29 -28.66 11.76 5.34
C PRO A 29 -28.30 10.34 5.83
N GLY A 30 -27.14 10.22 6.46
CA GLY A 30 -26.62 8.99 7.05
C GLY A 30 -25.77 8.09 6.14
N GLN A 31 -25.39 8.50 4.93
CA GLN A 31 -24.47 7.74 4.05
C GLN A 31 -23.00 8.23 4.10
N THR A 32 -22.72 9.37 4.73
CA THR A 32 -21.40 10.01 4.68
C THR A 32 -20.51 9.57 5.83
N MET A 33 -19.21 9.38 5.62
CA MET A 33 -18.25 9.21 6.73
C MET A 33 -18.12 10.49 7.57
N CYS A 34 -18.59 11.63 7.06
CA CYS A 34 -18.54 12.94 7.73
C CYS A 34 -19.42 13.05 8.98
N ASP A 35 -20.29 12.07 9.25
CA ASP A 35 -21.04 12.01 10.51
C ASP A 35 -20.21 11.39 11.68
N ALA A 36 -19.00 10.88 11.39
CA ALA A 36 -18.12 10.33 12.42
C ALA A 36 -17.45 11.44 13.24
N ARG A 37 -17.30 11.23 14.55
CA ARG A 37 -16.46 12.05 15.45
C ARG A 37 -15.09 11.41 15.67
N LYS A 38 -15.03 10.08 15.66
CA LYS A 38 -13.81 9.29 15.76
C LYS A 38 -13.75 8.24 14.64
N LEU A 39 -12.69 8.31 13.83
CA LEU A 39 -12.41 7.39 12.75
C LEU A 39 -11.19 6.52 13.10
N GLY A 40 -11.37 5.20 13.09
CA GLY A 40 -10.28 4.24 13.30
C GLY A 40 -9.72 3.72 11.97
N LEU A 41 -8.41 3.83 11.77
CA LEU A 41 -7.70 3.25 10.64
C LEU A 41 -7.07 1.91 11.01
N VAL A 42 -7.26 0.91 10.15
CA VAL A 42 -6.56 -0.38 10.19
C VAL A 42 -5.60 -0.40 9.02
N VAL A 43 -4.31 -0.21 9.27
CA VAL A 43 -3.28 -0.16 8.21
C VAL A 43 -2.66 -1.55 8.07
N ILE A 44 -2.77 -2.13 6.88
CA ILE A 44 -2.20 -3.45 6.58
C ILE A 44 -1.06 -3.33 5.56
N GLY A 45 0.07 -4.00 5.80
CA GLY A 45 1.31 -3.80 5.06
C GLY A 45 2.19 -2.68 5.62
N ASP A 46 2.24 -2.55 6.94
CA ASP A 46 2.90 -1.47 7.69
C ASP A 46 4.41 -1.38 7.51
N HIS A 47 5.10 -2.49 7.23
CA HIS A 47 6.54 -2.51 6.97
C HIS A 47 6.94 -2.16 5.54
N GLY A 48 5.99 -2.18 4.59
CA GLY A 48 6.25 -1.81 3.20
C GLY A 48 6.53 -0.32 3.04
N SER A 49 7.18 0.07 1.94
CA SER A 49 7.49 1.49 1.63
C SER A 49 6.22 2.36 1.67
N LEU A 50 5.12 1.85 1.15
CA LEU A 50 3.83 2.54 1.13
C LEU A 50 3.20 2.66 2.53
N GLY A 51 3.16 1.57 3.30
CA GLY A 51 2.60 1.58 4.66
C GLY A 51 3.37 2.50 5.60
N ARG A 52 4.71 2.43 5.55
CA ARG A 52 5.60 3.35 6.29
C ARG A 52 5.40 4.80 5.86
N GLY A 53 5.33 5.06 4.56
CA GLY A 53 5.08 6.39 4.02
C GLY A 53 3.74 6.97 4.49
N LEU A 54 2.68 6.15 4.50
CA LEU A 54 1.37 6.53 5.02
C LEU A 54 1.41 6.86 6.52
N LEU A 55 1.97 5.97 7.34
CA LEU A 55 2.05 6.18 8.79
C LEU A 55 2.87 7.42 9.13
N HIS A 56 3.97 7.66 8.41
CA HIS A 56 4.79 8.85 8.60
C HIS A 56 4.08 10.15 8.17
N ALA A 57 3.35 10.11 7.06
CA ALA A 57 2.52 11.22 6.60
C ALA A 57 1.43 11.59 7.62
N LEU A 58 0.81 10.57 8.23
CA LEU A 58 -0.20 10.76 9.28
C LEU A 58 0.39 11.32 10.57
N ASP A 59 1.58 10.86 10.98
CA ASP A 59 2.30 11.33 12.17
C ASP A 59 2.67 12.82 12.06
N THR A 60 3.14 13.24 10.88
CA THR A 60 3.56 14.63 10.64
C THR A 60 2.40 15.59 10.41
N SER A 61 1.19 15.09 10.15
CA SER A 61 -0.02 15.91 10.05
C SER A 61 -0.55 16.21 11.46
N SER A 62 -0.32 17.43 11.95
CA SER A 62 -0.51 17.79 13.36
C SER A 62 -1.93 17.66 13.90
N GLN A 63 -2.95 17.55 13.05
CA GLN A 63 -4.27 17.02 13.37
C GLN A 63 -4.85 16.49 12.06
N ALA A 64 -4.77 15.19 11.80
CA ALA A 64 -5.54 14.58 10.72
C ALA A 64 -7.03 14.64 11.11
N GLU A 65 -7.68 15.75 10.79
CA GLU A 65 -9.13 15.88 10.88
C GLU A 65 -9.75 15.52 9.53
N PHE A 66 -10.74 14.64 9.59
CA PHE A 66 -11.43 14.15 8.41
C PHE A 66 -12.92 14.47 8.49
N CYS A 67 -13.38 15.47 7.73
CA CYS A 67 -14.76 15.97 7.87
C CYS A 67 -15.10 16.39 9.33
N GLY A 68 -14.11 16.84 10.11
CA GLY A 68 -14.26 17.13 11.55
C GLY A 68 -14.20 15.91 12.47
N ALA A 69 -13.99 14.70 11.94
CA ALA A 69 -13.68 13.51 12.70
C ALA A 69 -12.19 13.49 13.08
N SER A 70 -11.89 13.12 14.32
CA SER A 70 -10.52 12.79 14.72
C SER A 70 -10.12 11.43 14.14
N VAL A 71 -8.97 11.36 13.47
CA VAL A 71 -8.43 10.13 12.88
C VAL A 71 -7.43 9.49 13.83
N HIS A 72 -7.58 8.19 14.05
CA HIS A 72 -6.72 7.40 14.95
C HIS A 72 -6.29 6.11 14.26
N ILE A 73 -5.10 5.63 14.58
CA ILE A 73 -4.65 4.31 14.13
C ILE A 73 -5.18 3.26 15.12
N ALA A 74 -6.22 2.53 14.74
CA ALA A 74 -6.81 1.48 15.58
C ALA A 74 -5.97 0.19 15.56
N ALA A 75 -5.35 -0.11 14.43
CA ALA A 75 -4.45 -1.26 14.28
C ALA A 75 -3.44 -1.07 13.14
N ILE A 76 -2.27 -1.70 13.28
CA ILE A 76 -1.26 -1.85 12.22
C ILE A 76 -0.79 -3.30 12.15
N GLY A 77 -0.33 -3.74 10.97
CA GLY A 77 0.39 -5.00 10.85
C GLY A 77 0.43 -5.56 9.44
N GLY A 78 0.79 -6.84 9.34
CA GLY A 78 0.93 -7.56 8.08
C GLY A 78 1.34 -9.01 8.32
N ASP A 79 2.27 -9.52 7.52
CA ASP A 79 2.70 -10.92 7.58
C ASP A 79 3.34 -11.35 8.92
N ARG A 80 3.72 -10.39 9.77
CA ARG A 80 4.31 -10.62 11.11
C ARG A 80 3.28 -10.62 12.24
N GLY A 81 2.00 -10.51 11.88
CA GLY A 81 0.89 -10.28 12.80
C GLY A 81 0.52 -8.81 12.89
N TYR A 82 -0.37 -8.53 13.84
CA TYR A 82 -1.04 -7.25 14.01
C TYR A 82 -1.03 -6.83 15.47
N ILE A 83 -0.96 -5.52 15.67
CA ILE A 83 -1.10 -4.86 16.95
C ILE A 83 -2.27 -3.90 16.83
N LYS A 84 -3.18 -3.97 17.81
CA LYS A 84 -4.34 -3.08 17.89
C LYS A 84 -4.47 -2.49 19.28
N HIS A 85 -5.16 -1.35 19.34
CA HIS A 85 -5.54 -0.71 20.59
C HIS A 85 -6.99 -0.19 20.49
N PRO A 86 -7.88 -0.48 21.47
CA PRO A 86 -9.29 -0.10 21.40
C PRO A 86 -9.54 1.42 21.29
N HIS A 87 -8.61 2.23 21.79
CA HIS A 87 -8.67 3.70 21.77
C HIS A 87 -7.66 4.34 20.81
N GLY A 88 -6.83 3.55 20.14
CA GLY A 88 -5.86 4.00 19.15
C GLY A 88 -4.42 3.91 19.64
N LEU A 89 -3.51 3.63 18.73
CA LEU A 89 -2.07 3.52 18.98
C LEU A 89 -1.47 4.94 19.08
N SER A 90 -0.60 5.15 20.08
CA SER A 90 0.19 6.39 20.16
C SER A 90 1.27 6.40 19.08
N TRP A 91 1.68 7.60 18.66
CA TRP A 91 2.75 7.75 17.66
C TRP A 91 4.10 7.23 18.15
N ASP A 92 4.40 7.36 19.45
CA ASP A 92 5.63 6.81 20.02
C ASP A 92 5.66 5.27 19.93
N HIS A 93 4.51 4.62 20.14
CA HIS A 93 4.38 3.18 19.94
C HIS A 93 4.51 2.79 18.47
N ILE A 94 3.83 3.50 17.56
CA ILE A 94 3.93 3.23 16.12
C ILE A 94 5.39 3.37 15.66
N ARG A 95 6.11 4.43 16.06
CA ARG A 95 7.52 4.62 15.73
C ARG A 95 8.40 3.51 16.28
N THR A 96 8.16 3.10 17.52
CA THR A 96 8.87 1.97 18.14
C THR A 96 8.68 0.70 17.32
N LEU A 97 7.45 0.37 16.95
CA LEU A 97 7.14 -0.81 16.13
C LEU A 97 7.78 -0.76 14.73
N LEU A 98 7.83 0.41 14.11
CA LEU A 98 8.43 0.58 12.78
C LEU A 98 9.96 0.50 12.80
N ASN A 99 10.60 0.90 13.91
CA ASN A 99 12.06 0.93 14.09
C ASN A 99 12.62 -0.41 14.59
N HIS A 100 11.90 -1.13 15.46
CA HIS A 100 12.32 -2.43 15.99
C HIS A 100 11.89 -3.56 15.05
N THR A 101 12.50 -3.62 13.86
CA THR A 101 12.26 -4.69 12.86
C THR A 101 12.92 -6.03 13.18
N THR A 102 13.65 -6.17 14.28
CA THR A 102 14.27 -7.42 14.73
C THR A 102 13.47 -8.05 15.87
N ILE A 103 13.14 -9.33 15.70
CA ILE A 103 12.49 -10.26 16.64
C ILE A 103 10.95 -10.20 16.65
N PHE A 104 10.35 -10.70 15.58
CA PHE A 104 9.07 -11.40 15.68
C PHE A 104 9.27 -12.83 15.16
N HIS A 105 9.84 -13.69 16.00
CA HIS A 105 9.72 -15.14 15.86
C HIS A 105 8.96 -15.66 17.06
N GLY A 106 7.80 -16.27 16.79
CA GLY A 106 7.05 -17.00 17.78
C GLY A 106 7.76 -18.31 18.13
N SER A 107 7.74 -18.63 19.42
CA SER A 107 8.12 -19.90 20.06
C SER A 107 9.61 -20.29 20.09
N GLY A 108 10.15 -20.34 21.31
CA GLY A 108 11.29 -21.17 21.67
C GLY A 108 12.64 -20.47 21.68
N LEU A 109 13.13 -20.19 22.88
CA LEU A 109 14.56 -20.05 23.17
C LEU A 109 15.33 -21.20 22.50
N GLN A 110 16.19 -20.92 21.51
CA GLN A 110 17.45 -21.64 21.34
C GLN A 110 18.54 -20.70 20.81
N GLN A 111 19.62 -20.71 21.57
CA GLN A 111 20.87 -19.98 21.40
C GLN A 111 21.70 -20.67 20.32
N GLY A 112 22.26 -19.92 19.38
CA GLY A 112 23.13 -20.45 18.32
C GLY A 112 24.05 -19.37 17.76
N ASP A 113 25.34 -19.56 17.98
CA ASP A 113 26.48 -18.65 17.80
C ASP A 113 26.59 -17.94 16.45
N VAL A 114 26.97 -16.66 16.49
CA VAL A 114 27.85 -16.05 15.48
C VAL A 114 28.99 -15.33 16.19
N THR A 115 30.20 -15.82 15.91
CA THR A 115 31.50 -15.34 16.36
C THR A 115 31.79 -13.93 15.83
N VAL A 116 32.09 -12.99 16.74
CA VAL A 116 32.72 -11.70 16.41
C VAL A 116 34.14 -11.69 16.94
N ALA A 117 35.09 -11.39 16.06
CA ALA A 117 36.50 -11.28 16.39
C ALA A 117 36.77 -10.12 17.35
N HIS A 118 37.55 -10.44 18.40
CA HIS A 118 38.23 -9.61 19.40
C HIS A 118 38.62 -8.17 18.98
N ARG A 119 38.62 -7.14 19.86
CA ARG A 119 39.33 -7.02 21.17
C ARG A 119 39.02 -5.63 21.82
N PRO A 120 39.44 -5.30 23.07
CA PRO A 120 38.99 -5.78 24.38
C PRO A 120 38.49 -4.67 25.37
N MET A 121 37.72 -5.11 26.37
CA MET A 121 37.58 -4.65 27.77
C MET A 121 37.68 -3.16 28.16
N ASP A 122 36.60 -2.64 28.76
CA ASP A 122 36.55 -2.43 30.22
C ASP A 122 35.12 -2.62 30.74
N ASP A 123 35.04 -3.06 31.99
CA ASP A 123 33.97 -3.84 32.61
C ASP A 123 32.95 -2.96 33.40
N GLU A 124 31.83 -3.58 33.74
CA GLU A 124 30.85 -3.19 34.79
C GLU A 124 29.80 -2.10 34.47
N THR A 125 28.71 -2.50 33.81
CA THR A 125 27.38 -2.74 34.42
C THR A 125 26.37 -2.97 33.29
N SER A 126 26.05 -4.24 33.04
CA SER A 126 24.97 -4.60 32.12
C SER A 126 23.64 -4.46 32.86
N GLU A 127 23.00 -3.30 32.76
CA GLU A 127 21.58 -3.20 33.05
C GLU A 127 20.84 -4.00 31.97
N GLN A 128 20.47 -5.23 32.32
CA GLN A 128 19.39 -5.94 31.65
C GLN A 128 18.14 -5.09 31.87
N VAL A 129 17.67 -4.40 30.84
CA VAL A 129 16.30 -3.90 30.81
C VAL A 129 15.41 -5.12 30.66
N GLU A 130 15.14 -5.79 31.77
CA GLU A 130 13.90 -6.53 31.93
C GLU A 130 12.79 -5.50 31.77
N VAL A 131 12.00 -5.64 30.71
CA VAL A 131 10.75 -4.88 30.61
C VAL A 131 9.83 -5.50 31.65
N ASP A 132 9.85 -4.91 32.84
CA ASP A 132 8.91 -5.20 33.92
C ASP A 132 7.50 -5.12 33.34
N ALA A 133 6.85 -6.27 33.28
CA ALA A 133 5.43 -6.36 33.00
C ALA A 133 4.70 -5.99 34.29
N ASP A 134 4.67 -4.71 34.66
CA ASP A 134 3.66 -4.11 35.54
C ASP A 134 3.79 -2.57 35.57
N ASP A 135 2.64 -1.92 35.31
CA ASP A 135 2.27 -0.54 35.71
C ASP A 135 2.57 0.65 34.78
N ASP A 136 1.95 0.64 33.60
CA ASP A 136 1.09 1.75 33.12
C ASP A 136 0.09 1.18 32.08
N GLY A 137 -1.20 1.46 32.26
CA GLY A 137 -2.31 0.73 31.65
C GLY A 137 -2.54 0.91 30.15
N ASP A 138 -1.69 0.34 29.31
CA ASP A 138 -1.89 0.26 27.86
C ASP A 138 -2.28 -1.18 27.42
N ASP A 139 -3.56 -1.36 27.08
CA ASP A 139 -4.16 -2.64 26.64
C ASP A 139 -3.82 -2.95 25.16
N PHE A 140 -2.54 -3.12 24.85
CA PHE A 140 -2.11 -3.55 23.51
C PHE A 140 -2.46 -5.01 23.28
N GLN A 141 -3.23 -5.27 22.24
CA GLN A 141 -3.67 -6.61 21.91
C GLN A 141 -3.01 -7.07 20.61
N ARG A 142 -2.26 -8.17 20.70
CA ARG A 142 -1.65 -8.82 19.53
C ARG A 142 -2.60 -9.82 18.90
N ARG A 143 -2.62 -9.88 17.57
CA ARG A 143 -3.33 -10.89 16.77
C ARG A 143 -2.46 -11.37 15.64
N ASP A 144 -2.58 -12.65 15.28
CA ASP A 144 -1.82 -13.20 14.16
C ASP A 144 -2.49 -12.95 12.81
N LYS A 145 -3.83 -12.79 12.80
CA LYS A 145 -4.61 -12.69 11.57
C LYS A 145 -5.44 -11.42 11.53
N LEU A 146 -5.60 -10.86 10.33
CA LEU A 146 -6.39 -9.67 10.09
C LEU A 146 -7.86 -9.88 10.48
N ARG A 147 -8.48 -11.00 10.11
CA ARG A 147 -9.87 -11.32 10.51
C ARG A 147 -10.14 -11.21 12.01
N ASP A 148 -9.17 -11.55 12.87
CA ASP A 148 -9.35 -11.48 14.31
C ASP A 148 -9.32 -10.02 14.79
N VAL A 149 -8.44 -9.20 14.20
CA VAL A 149 -8.43 -7.74 14.40
C VAL A 149 -9.75 -7.11 13.96
N LEU A 150 -10.25 -7.48 12.79
CA LEU A 150 -11.50 -6.96 12.24
C LEU A 150 -12.70 -7.32 13.13
N GLY A 151 -12.77 -8.58 13.58
CA GLY A 151 -13.81 -9.04 14.50
C GLY A 151 -13.78 -8.29 15.82
N ASP A 152 -12.60 -8.13 16.42
CA ASP A 152 -12.44 -7.43 17.69
C ASP A 152 -12.81 -5.94 17.59
N LEU A 153 -12.38 -5.26 16.53
CA LEU A 153 -12.71 -3.84 16.34
C LEU A 153 -14.19 -3.62 16.05
N ALA A 154 -14.82 -4.51 15.29
CA ALA A 154 -16.26 -4.45 15.04
C ALA A 154 -17.08 -4.68 16.33
N ALA A 155 -16.61 -5.54 17.23
CA ALA A 155 -17.30 -5.87 18.47
C ALA A 155 -17.05 -4.88 19.61
N PHE A 156 -15.82 -4.37 19.74
CA PHE A 156 -15.35 -3.67 20.95
C PHE A 156 -14.67 -2.32 20.66
N GLY A 157 -14.54 -1.92 19.40
CA GLY A 157 -13.84 -0.69 19.06
C GLY A 157 -14.62 0.57 19.46
N HIS A 158 -13.92 1.56 20.00
CA HIS A 158 -14.52 2.81 20.49
C HIS A 158 -14.57 3.92 19.42
N TYR A 159 -14.79 3.53 18.16
CA TYR A 159 -14.83 4.41 17.00
C TYR A 159 -16.22 4.43 16.38
N ASP A 160 -16.62 5.58 15.84
CA ASP A 160 -17.90 5.66 15.12
C ASP A 160 -17.81 4.88 13.80
N LYS A 161 -16.63 4.91 13.15
CA LYS A 161 -16.38 4.24 11.87
C LYS A 161 -14.96 3.72 11.75
N PHE A 162 -14.77 2.73 10.87
CA PHE A 162 -13.48 2.15 10.54
C PHE A 162 -13.18 2.19 9.04
N ILE A 163 -11.90 2.33 8.71
CA ILE A 163 -11.37 2.14 7.36
C ILE A 163 -10.18 1.20 7.40
N VAL A 164 -10.23 0.16 6.58
CA VAL A 164 -9.08 -0.71 6.29
C VAL A 164 -8.31 -0.12 5.13
N VAL A 165 -7.02 0.16 5.34
CA VAL A 165 -6.11 0.70 4.34
C VAL A 165 -5.13 -0.38 3.91
N ASP A 166 -5.33 -0.93 2.71
CA ASP A 166 -4.52 -2.01 2.14
C ASP A 166 -3.30 -1.48 1.39
N CYS A 167 -2.16 -1.51 2.06
CA CYS A 167 -0.83 -1.17 1.53
C CYS A 167 0.02 -2.41 1.20
N THR A 168 -0.58 -3.61 1.12
CA THR A 168 0.14 -4.84 0.77
C THR A 168 0.43 -4.93 -0.74
N SER A 169 1.38 -5.80 -1.11
CA SER A 169 1.79 -6.06 -2.50
C SER A 169 1.33 -7.43 -3.02
N THR A 170 0.53 -8.18 -2.25
CA THR A 170 0.06 -9.52 -2.64
C THR A 170 -1.45 -9.65 -2.47
N ALA A 171 -2.08 -10.53 -3.24
CA ALA A 171 -3.53 -10.76 -3.19
C ALA A 171 -3.84 -12.23 -2.95
N SER A 172 -3.40 -12.76 -1.81
CA SER A 172 -3.70 -14.14 -1.43
C SER A 172 -5.21 -14.34 -1.22
N PRO A 173 -5.74 -15.57 -1.41
CA PRO A 173 -7.18 -15.83 -1.19
C PRO A 173 -7.64 -15.43 0.21
N SER A 174 -6.86 -15.73 1.25
CA SER A 174 -7.18 -15.37 2.64
C SER A 174 -7.20 -13.86 2.86
N HIS A 175 -6.31 -13.11 2.22
CA HIS A 175 -6.30 -11.65 2.29
C HIS A 175 -7.56 -11.06 1.66
N VAL A 176 -7.95 -11.56 0.48
CA VAL A 176 -9.18 -11.14 -0.21
C VAL A 176 -10.43 -11.49 0.61
N GLU A 177 -10.47 -12.66 1.25
CA GLU A 177 -11.54 -13.05 2.18
C GLU A 177 -11.63 -12.10 3.38
N ASP A 178 -10.50 -11.72 3.97
CA ASP A 178 -10.45 -10.81 5.11
C ASP A 178 -10.90 -9.38 4.70
N LEU A 179 -10.57 -8.91 3.50
CA LEU A 179 -11.11 -7.65 2.95
C LEU A 179 -12.63 -7.71 2.72
N ALA A 180 -13.14 -8.85 2.24
CA ALA A 180 -14.58 -9.06 2.10
C ALA A 180 -15.29 -9.09 3.46
N LEU A 181 -14.65 -9.70 4.48
CA LEU A 181 -15.12 -9.67 5.87
C LEU A 181 -15.19 -8.23 6.39
N ALA A 182 -14.14 -7.43 6.22
CA ALA A 182 -14.13 -6.02 6.63
C ALA A 182 -15.31 -5.24 6.03
N LYS A 183 -15.57 -5.43 4.73
CA LYS A 183 -16.72 -4.82 4.06
C LYS A 183 -18.05 -5.30 4.65
N SER A 184 -18.19 -6.61 4.92
CA SER A 184 -19.39 -7.17 5.54
C SER A 184 -19.67 -6.66 6.96
N LEU A 185 -18.61 -6.27 7.69
CA LEU A 185 -18.67 -5.64 9.01
C LEU A 185 -18.96 -4.13 8.94
N GLY A 186 -19.16 -3.56 7.74
CA GLY A 186 -19.44 -2.14 7.57
C GLY A 186 -18.20 -1.25 7.63
N MET A 187 -17.01 -1.79 7.46
CA MET A 187 -15.77 -1.00 7.38
C MET A 187 -15.54 -0.51 5.94
N GLY A 188 -15.06 0.73 5.81
CA GLY A 188 -14.63 1.25 4.52
C GLY A 188 -13.32 0.60 4.07
N LEU A 189 -13.08 0.54 2.76
CA LEU A 189 -11.85 0.02 2.18
C LEU A 189 -11.12 1.12 1.40
N VAL A 190 -9.83 1.25 1.66
CA VAL A 190 -8.91 2.05 0.86
C VAL A 190 -7.83 1.09 0.35
N LEU A 191 -7.88 0.77 -0.95
CA LEU A 191 -7.03 -0.24 -1.57
C LEU A 191 -5.94 0.45 -2.39
N ALA A 192 -4.69 0.40 -1.91
CA ALA A 192 -3.54 0.75 -2.72
C ALA A 192 -2.90 -0.47 -3.40
N ASN A 193 -3.27 -1.67 -2.95
CA ASN A 193 -2.87 -2.93 -3.55
C ASN A 193 -3.52 -3.15 -4.93
N ILE A 194 -2.72 -2.94 -5.98
CA ILE A 194 -3.16 -3.12 -7.36
C ILE A 194 -3.48 -4.59 -7.71
N HIS A 195 -2.89 -5.57 -7.01
CA HIS A 195 -3.13 -6.99 -7.28
C HIS A 195 -4.55 -7.41 -6.92
N VAL A 196 -5.12 -6.80 -5.88
CA VAL A 196 -6.53 -6.99 -5.51
C VAL A 196 -7.45 -6.37 -6.56
N VAL A 197 -7.22 -5.09 -6.90
CA VAL A 197 -8.11 -4.31 -7.78
C VAL A 197 -8.03 -4.77 -9.24
N ALA A 198 -6.85 -5.13 -9.73
CA ALA A 198 -6.63 -5.68 -11.08
C ALA A 198 -6.74 -7.22 -11.12
N GLY A 199 -7.08 -7.86 -10.00
CA GLY A 199 -7.20 -9.31 -9.86
C GLY A 199 -8.42 -9.90 -10.61
N PRO A 200 -8.86 -11.11 -10.24
CA PRO A 200 -10.04 -11.73 -10.82
C PRO A 200 -11.26 -10.81 -10.84
N TRP A 201 -12.05 -10.83 -11.92
CA TRP A 201 -13.23 -9.98 -12.04
C TRP A 201 -14.23 -10.19 -10.89
N ALA A 202 -14.41 -11.43 -10.43
CA ALA A 202 -15.29 -11.75 -9.31
C ALA A 202 -14.90 -10.99 -8.02
N THR A 203 -13.61 -10.94 -7.70
CA THR A 203 -13.05 -10.19 -6.57
C THR A 203 -13.29 -8.69 -6.73
N TYR A 204 -13.01 -8.14 -7.91
CA TYR A 204 -13.29 -6.73 -8.19
C TYR A 204 -14.77 -6.40 -8.06
N ALA A 205 -15.64 -7.24 -8.63
CA ALA A 205 -17.09 -7.04 -8.56
C ALA A 205 -17.60 -7.10 -7.11
N SER A 206 -17.16 -8.08 -6.31
CA SER A 206 -17.61 -8.22 -4.92
C SER A 206 -17.07 -7.13 -3.99
N LEU A 207 -15.80 -6.73 -4.16
CA LEU A 207 -15.21 -5.70 -3.31
C LEU A 207 -15.61 -4.30 -3.75
N VAL A 208 -15.55 -4.00 -5.05
CA VAL A 208 -15.65 -2.63 -5.57
C VAL A 208 -17.05 -2.28 -6.08
N LEU A 209 -17.71 -3.17 -6.82
CA LEU A 209 -19.00 -2.87 -7.46
C LEU A 209 -20.22 -3.22 -6.59
N ASP A 210 -20.08 -4.19 -5.69
CA ASP A 210 -21.18 -4.63 -4.85
C ASP A 210 -21.62 -3.53 -3.87
N THR A 211 -22.82 -3.04 -4.06
CA THR A 211 -23.49 -2.03 -3.21
C THR A 211 -24.62 -2.66 -2.38
N THR A 212 -24.77 -3.99 -2.40
CA THR A 212 -25.91 -4.69 -1.79
C THR A 212 -25.78 -4.88 -0.28
N THR A 213 -24.60 -4.66 0.29
CA THR A 213 -24.40 -4.63 1.75
C THR A 213 -25.12 -3.39 2.32
N LYS A 214 -26.32 -3.61 2.86
CA LYS A 214 -27.28 -2.56 3.25
C LYS A 214 -26.87 -1.68 4.43
N THR A 215 -25.68 -1.85 5.02
CA THR A 215 -25.17 -0.87 5.98
C THR A 215 -24.62 0.31 5.19
N LYS A 216 -25.16 1.51 5.44
CA LYS A 216 -24.78 2.77 4.76
C LYS A 216 -23.27 3.09 4.79
N GLN A 217 -22.50 2.37 5.62
CA GLN A 217 -21.07 2.50 5.83
C GLN A 217 -20.19 1.55 4.97
N SER A 218 -20.74 0.42 4.53
CA SER A 218 -20.04 -0.62 3.76
C SER A 218 -19.79 -0.28 2.28
N SER A 219 -20.22 0.91 1.83
CA SER A 219 -20.11 1.33 0.42
C SER A 219 -18.83 2.11 0.10
N LEU A 220 -18.05 2.52 1.10
CA LEU A 220 -16.83 3.28 0.86
C LEU A 220 -15.72 2.35 0.37
N VAL A 221 -15.42 2.39 -0.92
CA VAL A 221 -14.27 1.69 -1.51
C VAL A 221 -13.51 2.65 -2.41
N ALA A 222 -12.27 2.97 -2.04
CA ALA A 222 -11.40 3.89 -2.76
C ALA A 222 -10.11 3.19 -3.20
N PHE A 223 -9.62 3.48 -4.40
CA PHE A 223 -8.45 2.81 -4.96
C PHE A 223 -7.64 3.69 -5.93
N GLU A 224 -7.70 5.02 -5.78
CA GLU A 224 -6.92 6.02 -6.55
C GLU A 224 -5.41 5.68 -6.59
N ALA A 225 -4.84 5.28 -5.45
CA ALA A 225 -3.42 5.01 -5.29
C ALA A 225 -2.90 3.88 -6.20
N THR A 226 -3.79 3.01 -6.71
CA THR A 226 -3.39 1.89 -7.57
C THR A 226 -2.86 2.32 -8.93
N VAL A 227 -3.24 3.51 -9.44
CA VAL A 227 -2.85 3.97 -10.78
C VAL A 227 -1.88 5.14 -10.70
N GLY A 228 -2.34 6.27 -10.15
CA GLY A 228 -1.64 7.54 -10.17
C GLY A 228 -0.74 7.80 -8.97
N LYS A 229 -0.60 6.84 -8.04
CA LYS A 229 -0.10 7.09 -6.69
C LYS A 229 -0.88 8.26 -6.08
N GLY A 230 -0.31 9.46 -6.01
CA GLY A 230 -0.97 10.67 -5.50
C GLY A 230 -1.64 11.56 -6.54
N LEU A 231 -1.56 11.21 -7.82
CA LEU A 231 -2.26 11.92 -8.87
C LEU A 231 -3.73 11.49 -8.95
N PRO A 232 -4.67 12.43 -9.12
CA PRO A 232 -6.11 12.14 -9.16
C PRO A 232 -6.55 11.59 -10.53
N VAL A 233 -6.07 10.41 -10.93
CA VAL A 233 -6.35 9.82 -12.24
C VAL A 233 -7.78 9.28 -12.31
N LEU A 234 -8.14 8.38 -11.40
CA LEU A 234 -9.44 7.71 -11.36
C LEU A 234 -10.56 8.71 -11.02
N SER A 235 -10.35 9.55 -10.02
CA SER A 235 -11.26 10.64 -9.68
C SER A 235 -11.50 11.62 -10.83
N THR A 236 -10.48 11.92 -11.64
CA THR A 236 -10.67 12.75 -12.84
C THR A 236 -11.52 12.03 -13.88
N ILE A 237 -11.27 10.74 -14.14
CA ILE A 237 -12.11 9.93 -15.03
C ILE A 237 -13.56 9.90 -14.54
N ARG A 238 -13.77 9.66 -13.24
CA ARG A 238 -15.10 9.65 -12.62
C ARG A 238 -15.82 10.98 -12.76
N ARG A 239 -15.14 12.11 -12.50
CA ARG A 239 -15.72 13.46 -12.64
C ARG A 239 -16.14 13.74 -14.08
N LEU A 240 -15.32 13.36 -15.06
CA LEU A 240 -15.66 13.46 -16.48
C LEU A 240 -16.90 12.62 -16.82
N GLN A 241 -16.97 11.37 -16.36
CA GLN A 241 -18.16 10.54 -16.59
C GLN A 241 -19.41 11.12 -15.91
N ALA A 242 -19.25 11.68 -14.70
CA ALA A 242 -20.34 12.30 -13.95
C ALA A 242 -20.84 13.61 -14.57
N SER A 243 -19.98 14.38 -15.25
CA SER A 243 -20.38 15.56 -16.04
C SER A 243 -21.08 15.20 -17.36
N GLY A 244 -21.11 13.91 -17.72
CA GLY A 244 -21.69 13.41 -18.96
C GLY A 244 -20.67 13.30 -20.11
N ASP A 245 -19.39 13.52 -19.85
CA ASP A 245 -18.34 13.30 -20.85
C ASP A 245 -18.11 11.81 -21.12
N HIS A 246 -17.67 11.52 -22.34
CA HIS A 246 -17.28 10.18 -22.76
C HIS A 246 -15.78 10.14 -23.00
N VAL A 247 -15.06 9.49 -22.09
CA VAL A 247 -13.61 9.27 -22.24
C VAL A 247 -13.37 8.34 -23.43
N THR A 248 -12.75 8.86 -24.49
CA THR A 248 -12.46 8.11 -25.72
C THR A 248 -11.06 7.49 -25.73
N LEU A 249 -10.10 8.12 -25.04
CA LEU A 249 -8.71 7.69 -24.98
C LEU A 249 -8.08 8.09 -23.64
N VAL A 250 -7.37 7.16 -23.02
CA VAL A 250 -6.44 7.43 -21.92
C VAL A 250 -5.05 7.05 -22.40
N HIS A 251 -4.14 8.02 -22.42
CA HIS A 251 -2.75 7.84 -22.82
C HIS A 251 -1.85 8.59 -21.84
N GLY A 252 -0.74 7.99 -21.44
CA GLY A 252 0.24 8.58 -20.55
C GLY A 252 1.28 7.59 -20.07
N THR A 253 2.24 8.09 -19.31
CA THR A 253 3.30 7.30 -18.67
C THR A 253 2.85 6.94 -17.26
N PHE A 254 2.75 5.64 -16.98
CA PHE A 254 2.23 5.13 -15.69
C PHE A 254 3.26 4.32 -14.88
N SER A 255 4.53 4.31 -15.28
CA SER A 255 5.64 3.69 -14.52
C SER A 255 6.77 4.70 -14.38
N ASP A 256 7.09 5.01 -13.12
CA ASP A 256 8.19 5.91 -12.78
C ASP A 256 9.53 5.25 -13.14
N ALA A 257 9.71 3.98 -12.79
CA ALA A 257 10.91 3.21 -13.11
C ALA A 257 11.20 3.19 -14.63
N VAL A 258 10.21 2.85 -15.45
CA VAL A 258 10.35 2.89 -16.92
C VAL A 258 10.65 4.31 -17.40
N GLY A 259 9.95 5.32 -16.88
CA GLY A 259 10.20 6.72 -17.21
C GLY A 259 11.64 7.15 -16.91
N HIS A 260 12.20 6.73 -15.77
CA HIS A 260 13.58 7.00 -15.39
C HIS A 260 14.59 6.26 -16.27
N VAL A 261 14.32 5.00 -16.64
CA VAL A 261 15.20 4.26 -17.57
C VAL A 261 15.27 4.99 -18.91
N LEU A 262 14.12 5.42 -19.44
CA LEU A 262 14.08 6.18 -20.69
C LEU A 262 14.79 7.54 -20.58
N ALA A 263 14.65 8.24 -19.44
CA ALA A 263 15.34 9.50 -19.21
C ALA A 263 16.88 9.34 -19.13
N GLU A 264 17.37 8.27 -18.51
CA GLU A 264 18.80 7.94 -18.50
C GLU A 264 19.31 7.61 -19.91
N MET A 265 18.52 6.90 -20.71
CA MET A 265 18.85 6.65 -22.11
C MET A 265 18.87 7.93 -22.95
N GLU A 266 17.91 8.84 -22.75
CA GLU A 266 17.91 10.16 -23.40
C GLU A 266 19.13 11.00 -23.01
N ALA A 267 19.69 10.78 -21.82
CA ALA A 267 20.94 11.40 -21.37
C ALA A 267 22.20 10.77 -22.00
N GLY A 268 22.05 9.72 -22.81
CA GLY A 268 23.13 9.06 -23.57
C GLY A 268 23.65 7.76 -22.95
N ASN A 269 23.04 7.26 -21.87
CA ASN A 269 23.43 5.99 -21.27
C ASN A 269 22.91 4.80 -22.10
N SER A 270 23.65 3.69 -22.08
CA SER A 270 23.16 2.44 -22.68
C SER A 270 21.95 1.91 -21.89
N PHE A 271 21.11 1.06 -22.50
CA PHE A 271 19.93 0.51 -21.82
C PHE A 271 20.30 -0.21 -20.51
N GLY A 272 21.35 -1.05 -20.53
CA GLY A 272 21.83 -1.76 -19.35
C GLY A 272 22.36 -0.83 -18.27
N ASP A 273 23.09 0.22 -18.63
CA ASP A 273 23.59 1.23 -17.68
C ASP A 273 22.42 2.04 -17.09
N ALA A 274 21.42 2.38 -17.91
CA ALA A 274 20.21 3.08 -17.48
C ALA A 274 19.43 2.24 -16.47
N VAL A 275 19.16 0.96 -16.76
CA VAL A 275 18.47 0.05 -15.82
C VAL A 275 19.25 -0.09 -14.52
N THR A 276 20.58 -0.23 -14.59
CA THR A 276 21.45 -0.32 -13.41
C THR A 276 21.38 0.95 -12.57
N THR A 277 21.52 2.12 -13.20
CA THR A 277 21.44 3.44 -12.54
C THR A 277 20.10 3.63 -11.82
N VAL A 278 19.00 3.26 -12.48
CA VAL A 278 17.65 3.39 -11.92
C VAL A 278 17.44 2.46 -10.73
N TYR A 279 17.91 1.21 -10.81
CA TYR A 279 17.86 0.26 -9.72
C TYR A 279 18.71 0.71 -8.51
N GLU A 280 19.96 1.11 -8.73
CA GLU A 280 20.87 1.57 -7.66
C GLU A 280 20.35 2.81 -6.93
N ASN A 281 19.63 3.68 -7.65
CA ASN A 281 18.98 4.85 -7.07
C ASN A 281 17.67 4.53 -6.32
N GLY A 282 17.22 3.27 -6.33
CA GLY A 282 16.02 2.82 -5.62
C GLY A 282 14.70 3.24 -6.30
N TRP A 283 14.71 3.43 -7.62
CA TRP A 283 13.51 3.80 -8.38
C TRP A 283 12.65 2.61 -8.81
N THR A 284 13.21 1.40 -8.80
CA THR A 284 12.49 0.16 -9.08
C THR A 284 11.99 -0.50 -7.80
N ASP A 285 11.14 -1.50 -7.95
CA ASP A 285 10.91 -2.49 -6.89
C ASP A 285 12.18 -3.32 -6.61
N ASP A 286 12.14 -4.19 -5.59
CA ASP A 286 13.27 -5.06 -5.17
C ASP A 286 13.84 -5.90 -6.33
N ASP A 287 13.00 -6.19 -7.33
CA ASP A 287 13.39 -6.81 -8.59
C ASP A 287 13.04 -5.88 -9.77
N PRO A 288 14.03 -5.32 -10.49
CA PRO A 288 13.78 -4.37 -11.58
C PRO A 288 12.99 -5.00 -12.74
N ARG A 289 12.97 -6.34 -12.84
CA ARG A 289 12.23 -7.05 -13.89
C ARG A 289 10.71 -6.87 -13.74
N ASP A 290 10.21 -6.67 -12.52
CA ASP A 290 8.79 -6.48 -12.27
C ASP A 290 8.27 -5.19 -12.94
N ASP A 291 9.09 -4.15 -12.96
CA ASP A 291 8.83 -2.91 -13.71
C ASP A 291 9.00 -3.11 -15.21
N LEU A 292 10.13 -3.70 -15.63
CA LEU A 292 10.53 -3.80 -17.04
C LEU A 292 9.66 -4.75 -17.86
N THR A 293 8.98 -5.72 -17.24
CA THR A 293 8.01 -6.58 -17.93
C THR A 293 6.76 -5.85 -18.41
N GLY A 294 6.46 -4.69 -17.83
CA GLY A 294 5.21 -3.97 -18.06
C GLY A 294 3.98 -4.60 -17.38
N LEU A 295 4.13 -5.62 -16.53
CA LEU A 295 2.99 -6.25 -15.88
C LEU A 295 2.25 -5.31 -14.92
N VAL A 296 2.98 -4.45 -14.20
CA VAL A 296 2.38 -3.40 -13.36
C VAL A 296 1.59 -2.41 -14.22
N LEU A 297 2.14 -2.01 -15.39
CA LEU A 297 1.44 -1.15 -16.35
C LEU A 297 0.14 -1.81 -16.86
N ALA A 298 0.20 -3.09 -17.21
CA ALA A 298 -0.98 -3.85 -17.64
C ALA A 298 -2.07 -3.88 -16.56
N ARG A 299 -1.68 -4.02 -15.28
CA ARG A 299 -2.63 -3.92 -14.16
C ARG A 299 -3.24 -2.54 -14.04
N LYS A 300 -2.46 -1.47 -14.17
CA LYS A 300 -2.98 -0.08 -14.14
C LYS A 300 -3.99 0.14 -15.27
N ALA A 301 -3.69 -0.35 -16.47
CA ALA A 301 -4.60 -0.31 -17.61
C ALA A 301 -5.91 -1.07 -17.33
N VAL A 302 -5.86 -2.23 -16.68
CA VAL A 302 -7.05 -2.96 -16.22
C VAL A 302 -7.86 -2.13 -15.24
N VAL A 303 -7.23 -1.52 -14.22
CA VAL A 303 -7.95 -0.70 -13.23
C VAL A 303 -8.64 0.48 -13.91
N ILE A 304 -7.95 1.22 -14.77
CA ILE A 304 -8.51 2.34 -15.55
C ILE A 304 -9.69 1.85 -16.40
N SER A 305 -9.51 0.75 -17.13
CA SER A 305 -10.55 0.20 -18.02
C SER A 305 -11.79 -0.25 -17.25
N ARG A 306 -11.60 -0.88 -16.08
CA ARG A 306 -12.71 -1.26 -15.18
C ARG A 306 -13.43 -0.03 -14.64
N HIS A 307 -12.70 1.02 -14.31
CA HIS A 307 -13.27 2.30 -13.90
C HIS A 307 -14.11 2.96 -15.02
N LEU A 308 -13.72 2.75 -16.28
CA LEU A 308 -14.48 3.12 -17.48
C LEU A 308 -15.65 2.16 -17.81
N GLY A 309 -15.99 1.23 -16.90
CA GLY A 309 -17.10 0.30 -17.04
C GLY A 309 -16.82 -0.92 -17.92
N LYS A 310 -15.55 -1.25 -18.19
CA LYS A 310 -15.17 -2.44 -18.99
C LYS A 310 -14.82 -3.63 -18.10
N GLN A 311 -15.37 -4.79 -18.43
CA GLN A 311 -14.99 -6.05 -17.82
C GLN A 311 -13.75 -6.63 -18.53
N VAL A 312 -12.56 -6.28 -18.05
CA VAL A 312 -11.28 -6.74 -18.61
C VAL A 312 -10.41 -7.41 -17.54
N ALA A 313 -9.55 -8.35 -17.96
CA ALA A 313 -8.53 -8.99 -17.15
C ALA A 313 -7.13 -8.67 -17.69
N VAL A 314 -6.09 -8.87 -16.87
CA VAL A 314 -4.70 -8.58 -17.24
C VAL A 314 -4.26 -9.34 -18.49
N LYS A 315 -4.73 -10.58 -18.66
CA LYS A 315 -4.45 -11.40 -19.85
C LYS A 315 -5.01 -10.82 -21.16
N ASP A 316 -5.97 -9.91 -21.07
CA ASP A 316 -6.60 -9.27 -22.23
C ASP A 316 -5.83 -8.01 -22.65
N VAL A 317 -4.85 -7.57 -21.85
CA VAL A 317 -4.00 -6.41 -22.15
C VAL A 317 -2.81 -6.84 -23.00
N VAL A 318 -2.66 -6.19 -24.16
CA VAL A 318 -1.44 -6.30 -24.95
C VAL A 318 -0.36 -5.48 -24.25
N VAL A 319 0.71 -6.15 -23.84
CA VAL A 319 1.85 -5.54 -23.16
C VAL A 319 3.13 -5.90 -23.89
N GLU A 320 3.93 -4.88 -24.17
CA GLU A 320 5.29 -5.00 -24.66
C GLU A 320 6.21 -4.47 -23.56
N GLY A 321 6.97 -5.37 -22.93
CA GLY A 321 7.95 -5.01 -21.92
C GLY A 321 9.28 -4.57 -22.54
N LEU A 322 10.13 -3.95 -21.73
CA LEU A 322 11.49 -3.56 -22.10
C LEU A 322 12.50 -4.70 -22.02
N ILE A 323 12.07 -5.88 -21.55
CA ILE A 323 12.93 -7.07 -21.49
C ILE A 323 12.19 -8.30 -22.04
N PRO A 324 12.91 -9.23 -22.69
CA PRO A 324 12.33 -10.46 -23.20
C PRO A 324 12.05 -11.45 -22.04
N ARG A 325 11.03 -12.30 -22.22
CA ARG A 325 10.57 -13.25 -21.17
C ARG A 325 11.64 -14.21 -20.65
N HIS A 326 12.67 -14.53 -21.44
CA HIS A 326 13.71 -15.45 -21.00
C HIS A 326 14.63 -14.85 -19.91
N MET A 327 14.70 -13.51 -19.80
CA MET A 327 15.46 -12.80 -18.77
C MET A 327 14.73 -12.70 -17.42
N LEU A 328 13.52 -13.27 -17.32
CA LEU A 328 12.74 -13.31 -16.07
C LEU A 328 13.19 -14.42 -15.12
N ASN A 329 14.00 -15.36 -15.59
CA ASN A 329 14.50 -16.46 -14.78
C ASN A 329 15.82 -16.08 -14.10
N GLY A 330 16.08 -16.68 -12.93
CA GLY A 330 17.32 -16.48 -12.18
C GLY A 330 17.24 -15.34 -11.16
N THR A 331 18.38 -15.02 -10.55
CA THR A 331 18.51 -13.98 -9.53
C THR A 331 18.62 -12.58 -10.15
N VAL A 332 18.32 -11.54 -9.38
CA VAL A 332 18.56 -10.13 -9.77
C VAL A 332 20.02 -9.93 -10.19
N ALA A 333 20.98 -10.52 -9.47
CA ALA A 333 22.39 -10.46 -9.85
C ALA A 333 22.66 -11.09 -11.23
N SER A 334 22.04 -12.25 -11.53
CA SER A 334 22.20 -12.86 -12.86
C SER A 334 21.54 -12.05 -13.97
N PHE A 335 20.47 -11.32 -13.67
CA PHE A 335 19.83 -10.39 -14.60
C PHE A 335 20.79 -9.25 -14.98
N PHE A 336 21.46 -8.63 -14.01
CA PHE A 336 22.43 -7.56 -14.28
C PHE A 336 23.66 -8.04 -15.07
N ASN A 337 24.01 -9.32 -15.01
CA ASN A 337 25.08 -9.87 -15.85
C ASN A 337 24.72 -9.95 -17.34
N VAL A 338 23.42 -9.94 -17.68
CA VAL A 338 22.94 -10.13 -19.07
C VAL A 338 22.14 -8.96 -19.61
N VAL A 339 21.75 -7.98 -18.78
CA VAL A 339 20.93 -6.83 -19.23
C VAL A 339 21.64 -5.98 -20.30
N GLY A 340 22.98 -5.93 -20.27
CA GLY A 340 23.79 -5.25 -21.27
C GLY A 340 23.68 -5.87 -22.68
N ASP A 341 23.27 -7.13 -22.80
CA ASP A 341 23.05 -7.78 -24.10
C ASP A 341 21.91 -7.12 -24.90
N LEU A 342 21.07 -6.33 -24.24
CA LEU A 342 19.97 -5.59 -24.87
C LEU A 342 20.39 -4.22 -25.41
N ASN A 343 21.61 -3.75 -25.15
CA ASN A 343 22.04 -2.39 -25.49
C ASN A 343 21.89 -2.06 -26.98
N GLU A 344 22.24 -2.99 -27.88
CA GLU A 344 22.12 -2.76 -29.33
C GLU A 344 20.66 -2.72 -29.81
N GLY A 345 19.73 -3.30 -29.05
CA GLY A 345 18.31 -3.37 -29.39
C GLY A 345 17.53 -2.09 -29.07
N TYR A 346 18.11 -1.18 -28.28
CA TYR A 346 17.46 0.05 -27.84
C TYR A 346 18.29 1.27 -28.24
N THR A 347 17.72 2.12 -29.08
CA THR A 347 18.33 3.37 -29.51
C THR A 347 17.38 4.54 -29.29
N VAL A 348 17.92 5.69 -28.90
CA VAL A 348 17.17 6.95 -28.84
C VAL A 348 17.27 7.60 -30.21
N THR A 349 16.12 7.78 -30.88
CA THR A 349 16.03 8.31 -32.25
C THR A 349 15.72 9.79 -32.28
#